data_AF-A0A535MUY8-F1
#
_entry.id   AF-A0A535MUY8-F1
#
_cell.length_a   1.000
_cell.length_b   1.000
_cell.length_c   1.000
_cell.angle_alpha   90.00
_cell.angle_beta   90.00
_cell.angle_gamma   90.00
#
_symmetry.space_group_name_H-M   'P 1'
#
loop_
_entity.id
_entity.type
_entity.pdbx_description
1 polymer ?
#
loop_
_entity_poly.entity_id
_entity_poly.type
_entity_poly.pdbx_seq_one_letter_code
_entity_poly.pdbx_strand_id
1 'polypeptide(L)'
;MTVQALDRELDRLEGLWSDGLSDTYRAYLDSVGQFDAETQPKLALAAALIEVGVRLQGLGGRAAPPTTLLVGDLCLARGSRLLADSAPLAVQVAFARAIESLSSAAAADQPAPAARQLLQASLGAVR
;
A
#
# COMPACT_ATOMS: atom_id res chain seq x y z
N MET A 1 -14.09 7.94 14.33
CA MET A 1 -13.26 6.80 14.78
C MET A 1 -11.89 7.34 15.10
N THR A 2 -11.39 7.13 16.32
CA THR A 2 -10.14 7.72 16.82
C THR A 2 -8.91 6.96 16.32
N VAL A 3 -7.80 7.67 16.13
CA VAL A 3 -6.48 7.12 15.73
C VAL A 3 -6.09 5.88 16.56
N GLN A 4 -6.44 5.85 17.84
CA GLN A 4 -6.25 4.72 18.76
C GLN A 4 -6.94 3.41 18.34
N ALA A 5 -8.03 3.48 17.57
CA ALA A 5 -8.71 2.29 17.06
C ALA A 5 -7.98 1.71 15.82
N LEU A 6 -7.40 2.58 14.99
CA LEU A 6 -6.50 2.18 13.92
C LEU A 6 -5.23 1.56 14.50
N ASP A 7 -4.63 2.21 15.51
CA ASP A 7 -3.42 1.70 16.19
C ASP A 7 -3.67 0.32 16.82
N ARG A 8 -4.83 0.07 17.44
CA ARG A 8 -5.17 -1.26 17.99
C ARG A 8 -5.46 -2.33 16.93
N GLU A 9 -6.00 -1.96 15.77
CA GLU A 9 -6.11 -2.89 14.64
C GLU A 9 -4.73 -3.18 14.04
N LEU A 10 -3.86 -2.17 13.99
CA LEU A 10 -2.46 -2.31 13.60
C LEU A 10 -1.71 -3.22 14.57
N ASP A 11 -1.84 -3.04 15.88
CA ASP A 11 -1.20 -3.89 16.91
C ASP A 11 -1.63 -5.37 16.82
N ARG A 12 -2.89 -5.64 16.46
CA ARG A 12 -3.39 -7.01 16.23
C ARG A 12 -2.81 -7.65 14.97
N LEU A 13 -2.38 -6.83 14.02
CA LEU A 13 -1.71 -7.25 12.79
C LEU A 13 -0.17 -7.24 12.95
N GLU A 14 0.38 -6.42 13.86
CA GLU A 14 1.82 -6.31 14.19
C GLU A 14 2.37 -7.60 14.81
N GLY A 15 1.56 -8.33 15.58
CA GLY A 15 1.95 -9.65 16.09
C GLY A 15 2.28 -10.67 14.98
N LEU A 16 1.91 -10.39 13.72
CA LEU A 16 2.21 -11.17 12.52
C LEU A 16 3.18 -10.47 11.54
N TRP A 17 3.48 -9.17 11.73
CA TRP A 17 4.14 -8.33 10.71
C TRP A 17 5.34 -7.54 11.24
N SER A 18 6.38 -8.25 11.69
CA SER A 18 7.64 -7.65 12.16
C SER A 18 8.64 -7.28 11.05
N ASP A 19 8.21 -7.03 9.80
CA ASP A 19 9.10 -6.85 8.63
C ASP A 19 8.87 -5.53 7.85
N GLY A 20 8.85 -4.40 8.58
CA GLY A 20 9.06 -3.07 7.98
C GLY A 20 7.80 -2.30 7.55
N LEU A 21 6.60 -2.71 7.99
CA LEU A 21 5.37 -1.95 7.74
C LEU A 21 5.41 -0.57 8.41
N SER A 22 5.91 -0.50 9.66
CA SER A 22 6.02 0.77 10.41
C SER A 22 6.92 1.78 9.71
N ASP A 23 8.09 1.34 9.22
CA ASP A 23 9.01 2.20 8.47
C ASP A 23 8.42 2.65 7.13
N THR A 24 7.74 1.72 6.43
CA THR A 24 7.05 2.05 5.17
C THR A 24 5.93 3.05 5.40
N TYR A 25 5.14 2.88 6.46
CA TYR A 25 4.09 3.82 6.88
C TYR A 25 4.65 5.22 7.14
N ARG A 26 5.73 5.31 7.94
CA ARG A 26 6.39 6.59 8.24
C ARG A 26 6.87 7.29 6.97
N ALA A 27 7.40 6.54 6.00
CA ALA A 27 7.83 7.12 4.72
C ALA A 27 6.68 7.71 3.88
N TYR A 28 5.44 7.25 4.08
CA TYR A 28 4.28 7.80 3.37
C TYR A 28 3.62 8.99 4.08
N LEU A 29 3.88 9.21 5.36
CA LEU A 29 3.35 10.39 6.08
C LEU A 29 3.81 11.70 5.42
N ASP A 30 5.03 11.73 4.90
CA ASP A 30 5.57 12.90 4.18
C ASP A 30 4.87 13.13 2.83
N SER A 31 4.19 12.12 2.28
CA SER A 31 3.57 12.15 0.94
C SER A 31 2.06 12.47 0.96
N VAL A 32 1.46 12.55 2.15
CA VAL A 32 0.01 12.77 2.34
C VAL A 32 -0.34 14.16 2.86
N GLY A 33 0.63 15.07 3.00
CA GLY A 33 0.43 16.40 3.59
C GLY A 33 -0.67 17.25 2.93
N GLN A 34 -1.02 16.99 1.66
CA GLN A 34 -2.12 17.68 0.98
C GLN A 34 -3.55 17.23 1.38
N PHE A 35 -3.70 16.13 2.12
CA PHE A 35 -5.01 15.63 2.57
C PHE A 35 -5.37 16.13 3.96
N ASP A 36 -6.65 16.03 4.33
CA ASP A 36 -7.12 16.38 5.68
C ASP A 36 -6.42 15.57 6.76
N ALA A 37 -6.17 16.18 7.92
CA ALA A 37 -5.44 15.56 9.03
C ALA A 37 -6.05 14.22 9.50
N GLU A 38 -7.37 14.04 9.38
CA GLU A 38 -8.04 12.77 9.72
C GLU A 38 -7.86 11.66 8.67
N THR A 39 -7.49 12.04 7.45
CA THR A 39 -7.39 11.19 6.27
C THR A 39 -5.94 10.78 6.00
N GLN A 40 -4.99 11.68 6.30
CA GLN A 40 -3.55 11.45 6.21
C GLN A 40 -3.07 10.09 6.76
N PRO A 41 -3.32 9.72 8.04
CA PRO A 41 -2.83 8.45 8.57
C PRO A 41 -3.44 7.24 7.86
N LYS A 42 -4.70 7.34 7.40
CA LYS A 42 -5.38 6.24 6.69
C LYS A 42 -4.78 6.04 5.30
N LEU A 43 -4.48 7.13 4.59
CA LEU A 43 -3.86 7.07 3.26
C LEU A 43 -2.42 6.60 3.32
N ALA A 44 -1.64 7.06 4.29
CA ALA A 44 -0.28 6.59 4.49
C ALA A 44 -0.26 5.09 4.83
N LEU A 45 -1.18 4.62 5.68
CA LEU A 45 -1.33 3.20 5.97
C LEU A 45 -1.76 2.40 4.74
N ALA A 46 -2.71 2.92 3.96
CA ALA A 46 -3.16 2.24 2.75
C ALA A 46 -2.02 2.06 1.75
N ALA A 47 -1.21 3.10 1.53
CA ALA A 47 -0.06 3.04 0.65
C ALA A 47 1.01 2.06 1.15
N ALA A 48 1.29 2.06 2.45
CA ALA A 48 2.23 1.12 3.05
C ALA A 48 1.78 -0.34 2.94
N LEU A 49 0.49 -0.61 3.18
CA LEU A 49 -0.08 -1.95 3.01
C LEU A 49 0.01 -2.42 1.56
N ILE A 50 -0.25 -1.52 0.59
CA ILE A 50 -0.15 -1.87 -0.83
C ILE A 50 1.30 -2.14 -1.23
N GLU A 51 2.25 -1.30 -0.81
CA GLU A 51 3.67 -1.53 -1.10
C GLU A 51 4.18 -2.87 -0.53
N VAL A 52 3.87 -3.13 0.74
CA VAL A 52 4.23 -4.40 1.40
C VAL A 52 3.54 -5.57 0.71
N GLY A 53 2.25 -5.45 0.40
CA GLY A 53 1.48 -6.48 -0.30
C GLY A 53 2.12 -6.85 -1.64
N VAL A 54 2.41 -5.85 -2.49
CA VAL A 54 3.08 -6.06 -3.78
C VAL A 54 4.46 -6.72 -3.60
N ARG A 55 5.25 -6.29 -2.62
CA ARG A 55 6.56 -6.89 -2.33
C ARG A 55 6.45 -8.36 -1.95
N LEU A 56 5.45 -8.72 -1.13
CA LEU A 56 5.22 -10.10 -0.69
C LEU A 56 4.75 -11.03 -1.82
N GLN A 57 4.11 -10.48 -2.86
CA GLN A 57 3.75 -11.27 -4.04
C GLN A 57 4.98 -11.74 -4.84
N GLY A 58 6.14 -11.10 -4.66
CA GLY A 58 7.37 -11.49 -5.36
C GLY A 58 7.26 -11.36 -6.88
N LEU A 59 6.56 -10.33 -7.36
CA LEU A 59 6.28 -10.11 -8.79
C LEU A 59 7.56 -10.20 -9.63
N GLY A 60 7.53 -11.00 -10.70
CA GLY A 60 8.65 -11.20 -11.63
C GLY A 60 9.75 -12.13 -11.11
N GLY A 61 9.60 -12.67 -9.90
CA GLY A 61 10.52 -13.62 -9.29
C GLY A 61 9.97 -15.03 -9.17
N ARG A 62 10.67 -15.86 -8.42
CA ARG A 62 10.15 -17.17 -7.99
C ARG A 62 8.92 -16.95 -7.12
N ALA A 63 7.86 -17.73 -7.37
CA ALA A 63 6.64 -17.68 -6.58
C ALA A 63 6.94 -17.77 -5.08
N ALA A 64 6.41 -16.81 -4.31
CA ALA A 64 6.54 -16.79 -2.86
C ALA A 64 5.79 -17.98 -2.22
N PRO A 65 6.12 -18.37 -0.98
CA PRO A 65 5.39 -19.41 -0.26
C PRO A 65 3.89 -19.08 -0.14
N PRO A 66 2.98 -20.08 -0.15
CA PRO A 66 1.54 -19.83 -0.10
C PRO A 66 1.07 -18.95 1.07
N THR A 67 1.68 -19.12 2.25
CA THR A 67 1.37 -18.28 3.42
C THR A 67 1.77 -16.83 3.23
N THR A 68 2.87 -16.57 2.52
CA THR A 68 3.34 -15.22 2.17
C THR A 68 2.42 -14.55 1.15
N LEU A 69 1.93 -15.30 0.15
CA LEU A 69 0.96 -14.81 -0.82
C LEU A 69 -0.36 -14.40 -0.15
N LEU A 70 -0.89 -15.23 0.75
CA LEU A 70 -2.11 -14.91 1.51
C LEU A 70 -1.97 -13.64 2.35
N VAL A 71 -0.79 -13.44 2.94
CA VAL A 71 -0.50 -12.19 3.67
C VAL A 71 -0.45 -11.01 2.71
N GLY A 72 0.19 -11.18 1.54
CA GLY A 72 0.20 -10.16 0.49
C GLY A 72 -1.21 -9.76 0.04
N ASP A 73 -2.08 -10.74 -0.20
CA ASP A 73 -3.48 -10.53 -0.57
C ASP A 73 -4.27 -9.78 0.52
N LEU A 74 -4.06 -10.14 1.79
CA LEU A 74 -4.68 -9.45 2.92
C LEU A 74 -4.24 -7.98 2.98
N CYS A 75 -2.95 -7.70 2.80
CA CYS A 75 -2.42 -6.33 2.76
C CYS A 75 -3.05 -5.53 1.60
N LEU A 76 -3.11 -6.11 0.40
CA LEU A 76 -3.70 -5.47 -0.78
C LEU A 76 -5.20 -5.20 -0.58
N ALA A 77 -5.95 -6.17 -0.06
CA ALA A 77 -7.37 -6.02 0.21
C ALA A 77 -7.64 -4.94 1.27
N ARG A 78 -6.85 -4.91 2.35
CA ARG A 78 -7.00 -3.92 3.41
C ARG A 78 -6.61 -2.51 2.94
N GLY A 79 -5.50 -2.38 2.22
CA GLY A 79 -5.07 -1.11 1.64
C GLY A 79 -6.11 -0.57 0.65
N SER A 80 -6.64 -1.43 -0.23
CA SER A 80 -7.70 -1.06 -1.18
C SER A 80 -8.96 -0.60 -0.47
N ARG A 81 -9.35 -1.26 0.64
CA ARG A 81 -10.51 -0.84 1.44
C ARG A 81 -10.31 0.55 2.05
N LEU A 82 -9.13 0.81 2.62
CA LEU A 82 -8.81 2.12 3.19
C LEU A 82 -8.83 3.22 2.12
N LEU A 83 -8.30 2.95 0.91
CA LEU A 83 -8.38 3.89 -0.21
C LEU A 83 -9.83 4.13 -0.63
N ALA A 84 -10.66 3.09 -0.73
CA ALA A 84 -12.06 3.23 -1.09
C ALA A 84 -12.85 4.09 -0.09
N ASP A 85 -12.54 3.96 1.21
CA ASP A 85 -13.24 4.66 2.28
C ASP A 85 -12.72 6.11 2.49
N SER A 86 -11.47 6.42 2.10
CA SER A 86 -10.77 7.66 2.51
C SER A 86 -10.13 8.47 1.37
N ALA A 87 -9.92 7.89 0.19
CA ALA A 87 -9.22 8.57 -0.92
C ALA A 87 -10.21 9.09 -1.97
N PRO A 88 -9.92 10.24 -2.61
CA PRO A 88 -10.63 10.65 -3.83
C PRO A 88 -10.51 9.61 -4.94
N LEU A 89 -11.50 9.53 -5.83
CA LEU A 89 -11.53 8.57 -6.94
C LEU A 89 -10.27 8.62 -7.81
N ALA A 90 -9.74 9.83 -8.09
CA ALA A 90 -8.53 10.01 -8.87
C ALA A 90 -7.33 9.27 -8.26
N VAL A 91 -7.18 9.33 -6.93
CA VAL A 91 -6.13 8.61 -6.19
C VAL A 91 -6.38 7.11 -6.26
N GLN A 92 -7.62 6.65 -6.05
CA GLN A 92 -7.95 5.22 -6.15
C GLN A 92 -7.57 4.63 -7.52
N VAL A 93 -7.92 5.34 -8.60
CA VAL A 93 -7.57 4.95 -9.98
C VAL A 93 -6.06 4.98 -10.21
N ALA A 94 -5.36 5.99 -9.69
CA ALA A 94 -3.91 6.09 -9.82
C ALA A 94 -3.19 4.91 -9.14
N PHE A 95 -3.63 4.51 -7.95
CA PHE A 95 -3.12 3.33 -7.25
C PHE A 95 -3.38 2.04 -8.04
N ALA A 96 -4.58 1.86 -8.60
CA ALA A 96 -4.89 0.70 -9.43
C ALA A 96 -3.97 0.61 -10.66
N ARG A 97 -3.74 1.74 -11.35
CA ARG A 97 -2.82 1.83 -12.50
C ARG A 97 -1.36 1.56 -12.12
N ALA A 98 -0.94 1.99 -10.94
CA ALA A 98 0.41 1.71 -10.44
C ALA A 98 0.61 0.19 -10.24
N ILE A 99 -0.35 -0.49 -9.61
CA ILE A 99 -0.30 -1.95 -9.41
C ILE A 99 -0.34 -2.70 -10.73
N GLU A 100 -1.20 -2.26 -11.67
CA GLU A 100 -1.27 -2.82 -13.03
C GLU A 100 0.06 -2.69 -13.76
N SER A 101 0.71 -1.52 -13.66
CA SER A 101 2.01 -1.27 -14.29
C SER A 101 3.11 -2.17 -13.72
N LEU A 102 3.14 -2.35 -12.39
CA LEU A 102 4.08 -3.25 -11.72
C LEU A 102 3.87 -4.71 -12.16
N SER A 103 2.61 -5.14 -12.20
CA SER A 103 2.23 -6.50 -12.60
C SER A 103 2.55 -6.76 -14.07
N SER A 104 2.30 -5.78 -14.93
CA SER A 104 2.59 -5.86 -16.37
C SER A 104 4.09 -5.90 -16.65
N ALA A 105 4.88 -5.07 -15.97
CA ALA A 105 6.34 -5.08 -16.10
C ALA A 105 6.92 -6.42 -15.65
N ALA A 106 6.45 -6.94 -14.51
CA ALA A 106 6.85 -8.26 -14.01
C ALA A 106 6.47 -9.40 -14.96
N ALA A 107 5.28 -9.37 -15.56
CA ALA A 107 4.85 -10.38 -16.51
C ALA A 107 5.63 -10.32 -17.84
N ALA A 108 6.11 -9.13 -18.21
CA ALA A 108 6.92 -8.90 -19.40
C ALA A 108 8.43 -9.12 -19.20
N ASP A 109 8.86 -9.56 -18.00
CA ASP A 109 10.26 -9.66 -17.60
C ASP A 109 11.06 -8.35 -17.80
N GLN A 110 10.37 -7.22 -17.60
CA GLN A 110 10.93 -5.88 -17.69
C GLN A 110 11.31 -5.37 -16.30
N PRO A 111 12.31 -4.48 -16.19
CA PRO A 111 12.63 -3.84 -14.94
C PRO A 111 11.41 -3.07 -14.42
N ALA A 112 10.82 -3.56 -13.33
CA ALA A 112 9.67 -2.94 -12.72
C ALA A 112 10.09 -1.58 -12.10
N PRO A 113 9.28 -0.52 -12.27
CA PRO A 113 9.52 0.74 -11.57
C PRO A 113 9.50 0.52 -10.05
N ALA A 114 10.18 1.37 -9.28
CA ALA A 114 10.13 1.25 -7.83
C ALA A 114 8.70 1.51 -7.33
N ALA A 115 8.07 0.49 -6.72
CA ALA A 115 6.68 0.55 -6.26
C ALA A 115 6.40 1.80 -5.43
N ARG A 116 7.31 2.14 -4.51
CA ARG A 116 7.21 3.34 -3.68
C ARG A 116 7.04 4.63 -4.49
N GLN A 117 7.83 4.80 -5.54
CA GLN A 117 7.77 6.02 -6.36
C GLN A 117 6.42 6.14 -7.09
N LEU A 118 5.89 5.02 -7.61
CA LEU A 118 4.58 5.02 -8.27
C LEU A 118 3.43 5.31 -7.30
N LEU A 119 3.49 4.75 -6.09
CA LEU A 119 2.46 4.94 -5.06
C LEU A 119 2.50 6.37 -4.50
N GLN A 120 3.69 6.94 -4.28
CA GLN A 120 3.87 8.35 -3.93
C GLN A 120 3.31 9.28 -5.02
N ALA A 121 3.60 9.00 -6.29
CA ALA A 121 3.03 9.76 -7.41
C ALA A 121 1.49 9.65 -7.45
N SER A 122 0.94 8.49 -7.08
CA SER A 122 -0.51 8.24 -7.04
C SER A 122 -1.21 9.07 -5.95
N LEU A 123 -0.55 9.32 -4.81
CA LEU A 123 -1.05 10.23 -3.77
C LEU A 123 -1.09 11.69 -4.23
N GLY A 124 -0.23 12.06 -5.19
CA GLY A 124 -0.20 13.38 -5.83
C GLY A 124 -1.23 13.56 -6.95
N ALA A 125 -2.02 12.53 -7.31
CA ALA A 125 -2.99 12.57 -8.42
C ALA A 125 -4.26 13.40 -8.13
N VAL A 126 -4.16 14.42 -7.27
CA VAL A 126 -5.26 15.32 -6.89
C VAL A 126 -5.49 16.32 -8.02
N ARG A 127 -6.17 15.88 -9.09
CA ARG A 127 -6.78 16.74 -10.11
C ARG A 127 -8.16 16.22 -10.47
#